data_AF-A0A6I3W573-F1
#
_entry.id   AF-A0A6I3W573-F1
#
_cell.length_a   1.000
_cell.length_b   1.000
_cell.length_c   1.000
_cell.angle_alpha   90.00
_cell.angle_beta   90.00
_cell.angle_gamma   90.00
#
_symmetry.space_group_name_H-M   'P 1'
#
loop_
_entity.id
_entity.type
_entity.pdbx_description
1 polymer ?
#
loop_
_entity_poly.entity_id
_entity_poly.type
_entity_poly.pdbx_seq_one_letter_code
_entity_poly.pdbx_strand_id
1 'polypeptide(L)'
;MSRIQSISLIALALATATLSGCVTPPTWVNRGPVDLDVWNGLMNCYTDANIIDGERMEGTICATQESGFFGGGEPEVYFGPWNRKFMKEYASAATAGIAQDWNGKKVFLQCAPTLATDNKTVTTRFCKVTVNDQLLVSATVKYVK
;
A
#
# COMPACT_ATOMS: atom_id res chain seq x y z
N MET A 1 -49.13 31.05 -27.60
CA MET A 1 -48.03 31.18 -26.61
C MET A 1 -47.94 29.89 -25.81
N SER A 2 -47.09 28.92 -26.18
CA SER A 2 -46.85 27.70 -25.38
C SER A 2 -45.67 26.89 -25.92
N ARG A 3 -44.42 27.39 -25.82
CA ARG A 3 -43.21 26.62 -26.17
C ARG A 3 -41.94 26.99 -25.38
N ILE A 4 -42.01 27.77 -24.30
CA ILE A 4 -40.81 28.33 -23.64
C ILE A 4 -40.50 27.66 -22.28
N GLN A 5 -41.42 26.92 -21.67
CA GLN A 5 -41.22 26.40 -20.31
C GLN A 5 -40.52 25.03 -20.20
N SER A 6 -40.44 24.24 -21.27
CA SER A 6 -40.03 22.83 -21.16
C SER A 6 -38.52 22.58 -21.29
N ILE A 7 -37.72 23.57 -21.72
CA ILE A 7 -36.28 23.37 -21.97
C ILE A 7 -35.45 23.53 -20.68
N SER A 8 -35.97 24.27 -19.69
CA SER A 8 -35.19 24.70 -18.52
C SER A 8 -35.02 23.60 -17.45
N LEU A 9 -35.88 22.59 -17.41
CA LEU A 9 -35.82 21.52 -16.40
C LEU A 9 -34.85 20.38 -16.75
N ILE A 10 -34.54 20.18 -18.03
CA ILE A 10 -33.63 19.10 -18.46
C ILE A 10 -32.16 19.53 -18.29
N ALA A 11 -31.86 20.82 -18.45
CA ALA A 11 -30.50 21.35 -18.28
C ALA A 11 -30.01 21.32 -16.82
N LEU A 12 -30.92 21.37 -15.83
CA LEU A 12 -30.54 21.38 -14.42
C LEU A 12 -30.20 19.98 -13.87
N ALA A 13 -30.68 18.91 -14.52
CA ALA A 13 -30.47 17.54 -14.06
C ALA A 13 -29.15 16.90 -14.54
N LEU A 14 -28.47 17.49 -15.53
CA LEU A 14 -27.19 16.98 -16.04
C LEU A 14 -25.95 17.54 -15.34
N ALA A 15 -26.08 18.58 -14.50
CA ALA A 15 -24.93 19.21 -13.83
C ALA A 15 -24.50 18.51 -12.53
N THR A 16 -25.35 17.67 -11.93
CA THR A 16 -25.06 17.02 -10.63
C THR A 16 -24.41 15.65 -10.75
N ALA A 17 -24.25 15.11 -11.96
CA ALA A 17 -23.69 13.77 -12.19
C ALA A 17 -22.16 13.74 -12.34
N THR A 18 -21.47 14.89 -12.33
CA THR A 18 -20.01 14.96 -12.61
C THR A 18 -19.12 15.07 -11.37
N LEU A 19 -19.68 15.14 -10.15
CA LEU A 19 -18.90 15.25 -8.91
C LEU A 19 -18.89 13.97 -8.04
N SER A 20 -19.65 12.93 -8.41
CA SER A 20 -19.61 11.63 -7.73
C SER A 20 -18.40 10.82 -8.22
N GLY A 21 -17.20 11.28 -7.89
CA GLY A 21 -15.98 10.59 -8.30
C GLY A 21 -14.67 11.24 -7.89
N CYS A 22 -14.70 12.39 -7.22
CA CYS A 22 -13.49 12.94 -6.60
C CYS A 22 -13.08 12.03 -5.43
N VAL A 23 -12.34 10.97 -5.73
CA VAL A 23 -11.44 10.35 -4.77
C VAL A 23 -10.50 11.49 -4.37
N THR A 24 -10.75 12.08 -3.20
CA THR A 24 -9.88 13.14 -2.68
C THR A 24 -8.49 12.53 -2.54
N PRO A 25 -7.49 13.00 -3.30
CA PRO A 25 -6.13 12.49 -3.14
C PRO A 25 -5.72 12.70 -1.67
N PRO A 26 -4.97 11.76 -1.08
CA PRO A 26 -4.52 11.88 0.31
C PRO A 26 -3.89 13.25 0.52
N THR A 27 -4.28 13.95 1.59
CA THR A 27 -3.83 15.34 1.85
C THR A 27 -2.43 15.42 2.45
N TRP A 28 -1.88 14.28 2.87
CA TRP A 28 -0.57 14.17 3.48
C TRP A 28 0.49 13.68 2.50
N VAL A 29 1.75 13.89 2.88
CA VAL A 29 2.93 13.38 2.21
C VAL A 29 3.87 12.89 3.31
N ASN A 30 4.31 11.64 3.21
CA ASN A 30 5.28 10.96 4.07
C ASN A 30 4.97 11.10 5.56
N ARG A 31 4.13 10.20 6.08
CA ARG A 31 3.90 10.05 7.53
C ARG A 31 5.05 9.35 8.25
N GLY A 32 6.01 8.81 7.49
CA GLY A 32 7.16 8.10 8.01
C GLY A 32 6.85 6.61 8.26
N PRO A 33 7.86 5.85 8.72
CA PRO A 33 7.68 4.45 9.03
C PRO A 33 6.83 4.27 10.29
N VAL A 34 5.92 3.28 10.25
CA VAL A 34 5.15 2.85 11.42
C VAL A 34 5.48 1.42 11.79
N ASP A 35 5.22 1.08 13.04
CA ASP A 35 5.28 -0.30 13.51
C ASP A 35 3.97 -1.02 13.16
N LEU A 36 4.08 -2.11 12.40
CA LEU A 36 3.00 -3.01 12.05
C LEU A 36 3.08 -4.24 12.94
N ASP A 37 2.30 -4.24 14.01
CA ASP A 37 2.12 -5.43 14.84
C ASP A 37 1.25 -6.43 14.09
N VAL A 38 1.85 -7.56 13.70
CA VAL A 38 1.16 -8.68 13.04
C VAL A 38 1.02 -9.83 14.02
N TRP A 39 -0.21 -10.33 14.11
CA TRP A 39 -0.63 -11.39 15.02
C TRP A 39 -1.03 -12.63 14.21
N ASN A 40 -1.12 -13.77 14.87
CA ASN A 40 -1.39 -15.02 14.18
C ASN A 40 -2.78 -14.98 13.53
N GLY A 41 -2.85 -15.31 12.24
CA GLY A 41 -4.07 -15.24 11.44
C GLY A 41 -4.56 -13.82 11.10
N LEU A 42 -3.87 -12.76 11.51
CA LEU A 42 -4.24 -11.38 11.22
C LEU A 42 -3.24 -10.71 10.27
N MET A 43 -3.79 -10.07 9.24
CA MET A 43 -3.04 -9.20 8.34
C MET A 43 -3.15 -7.75 8.84
N ASN A 44 -2.03 -7.06 8.93
CA ASN A 44 -2.01 -5.63 9.25
C ASN A 44 -1.47 -4.84 8.05
N CYS A 45 -2.04 -3.66 7.80
CA CYS A 45 -1.75 -2.83 6.63
C CYS A 45 -1.46 -1.39 7.05
N TYR A 46 -0.47 -0.80 6.41
CA TYR A 46 -0.16 0.62 6.51
C TYR A 46 -0.14 1.26 5.13
N THR A 47 -0.80 2.41 5.03
CA THR A 47 -0.85 3.22 3.83
C THR A 47 -0.17 4.55 4.07
N ASP A 48 0.74 4.91 3.17
CA ASP A 48 1.36 6.22 3.11
C ASP A 48 1.31 6.78 1.69
N ALA A 49 1.60 8.06 1.55
CA ALA A 49 1.66 8.71 0.25
C ALA A 49 2.95 9.51 0.13
N ASN A 50 3.59 9.49 -1.03
CA ASN A 50 4.74 10.33 -1.31
C ASN A 50 4.69 10.94 -2.71
N ILE A 51 5.51 11.94 -2.96
CA ILE A 51 5.67 12.54 -4.28
C ILE A 51 6.72 11.74 -5.04
N ILE A 52 6.30 11.09 -6.12
CA ILE A 52 7.16 10.33 -7.01
C ILE A 52 7.10 10.96 -8.40
N ASP A 53 8.25 11.38 -8.93
CA ASP A 53 8.36 12.09 -10.21
C ASP A 53 7.44 13.32 -10.34
N GLY A 54 7.18 14.01 -9.22
CA GLY A 54 6.29 15.18 -9.18
C GLY A 54 4.80 14.86 -9.04
N GLU A 55 4.42 13.57 -9.04
CA GLU A 55 3.05 13.12 -8.84
C GLU A 55 2.87 12.52 -7.44
N ARG A 56 1.77 12.87 -6.76
CA ARG A 56 1.42 12.23 -5.49
C ARG A 56 0.96 10.80 -5.75
N MET A 57 1.66 9.83 -5.17
CA MET A 57 1.32 8.43 -5.24
C MET A 57 1.08 7.87 -3.84
N GLU A 58 0.13 6.95 -3.73
CA GLU A 58 -0.21 6.25 -2.50
C GLU A 58 0.29 4.80 -2.58
N GLY A 59 0.93 4.32 -1.52
CA GLY A 59 1.41 2.96 -1.39
C GLY A 59 0.89 2.34 -0.10
N THR A 60 0.42 1.10 -0.19
CA THR A 60 0.02 0.29 0.97
C THR A 60 0.94 -0.89 1.12
N ILE A 61 1.55 -1.06 2.30
CA ILE A 61 2.27 -2.26 2.71
C ILE A 61 1.36 -3.02 3.67
N CYS A 62 1.12 -4.31 3.42
CA CYS A 62 0.53 -5.20 4.41
C CYS A 62 1.48 -6.34 4.75
N ALA A 63 1.35 -6.90 5.95
CA ALA A 63 2.12 -8.06 6.36
C ALA A 63 1.25 -9.06 7.12
N THR A 64 1.68 -10.31 7.10
CA THR A 64 1.09 -11.44 7.83
C THR A 64 2.18 -12.19 8.59
N GLN A 65 1.85 -12.76 9.74
CA GLN A 65 2.81 -13.53 10.54
C GLN A 65 3.14 -14.90 9.94
N GLU A 66 2.17 -15.54 9.27
CA GLU A 66 2.34 -16.86 8.65
C GLU A 66 1.61 -16.89 7.30
N SER A 67 2.15 -17.61 6.32
CA SER A 67 1.45 -17.93 5.06
C SER A 67 0.60 -19.19 5.19
N GLY A 68 -0.43 -19.27 4.34
CA GLY A 68 -1.28 -20.45 4.16
C GLY A 68 -2.49 -20.50 5.10
N PHE A 69 -3.52 -21.26 4.70
CA PHE A 69 -4.80 -21.36 5.40
C PHE A 69 -4.70 -22.03 6.78
N PHE A 70 -3.64 -22.80 7.03
CA PHE A 70 -3.48 -23.60 8.25
C PHE A 70 -2.47 -23.03 9.26
N GLY A 71 -1.83 -21.89 8.98
CA GLY A 71 -0.86 -21.26 9.88
C GLY A 71 0.40 -22.12 10.06
N GLY A 72 1.49 -21.75 9.40
CA GLY A 72 2.77 -22.48 9.49
C GLY A 72 3.70 -22.24 8.32
N GLY A 73 3.26 -21.49 7.30
CA GLY A 73 4.14 -20.99 6.25
C GLY A 73 4.87 -19.72 6.66
N GLU A 74 5.85 -19.33 5.85
CA GLU A 74 6.65 -18.12 6.05
C GLU A 74 5.81 -16.83 6.05
N PRO A 75 6.14 -15.79 6.85
CA PRO A 75 5.54 -14.46 6.74
C PRO A 75 5.46 -13.94 5.30
N GLU A 76 4.34 -13.31 4.95
CA GLU A 76 4.14 -12.69 3.64
C GLU A 76 4.05 -11.17 3.79
N VAL A 77 4.65 -10.47 2.83
CA VAL A 77 4.54 -9.02 2.66
C VAL A 77 3.83 -8.73 1.35
N TYR A 78 2.89 -7.83 1.44
CA TYR A 78 2.07 -7.39 0.34
C TYR A 78 2.33 -5.92 0.09
N PHE A 79 2.40 -5.53 -1.18
CA PHE A 79 2.42 -4.13 -1.57
C PHE A 79 1.42 -3.86 -2.67
N GLY A 80 0.79 -2.68 -2.64
CA GLY A 80 0.23 -2.10 -3.84
C GLY A 80 -0.42 -0.74 -3.61
N PRO A 81 -0.74 -0.04 -4.70
CA PRO A 81 -1.35 1.27 -4.64
C PRO A 81 -2.83 1.18 -4.25
N TRP A 82 -3.32 2.16 -3.48
CA TRP A 82 -4.73 2.27 -3.07
C TRP A 82 -5.32 1.01 -2.45
N ASN A 83 -4.60 0.44 -1.46
CA ASN A 83 -5.00 -0.77 -0.73
C ASN A 83 -5.14 -2.03 -1.62
N ARG A 84 -4.56 -2.04 -2.84
CA ARG A 84 -4.48 -3.23 -3.67
C ARG A 84 -3.27 -4.08 -3.26
N LYS A 85 -3.39 -5.40 -3.35
CA LYS A 85 -2.30 -6.36 -3.11
C LYS A 85 -1.63 -6.71 -4.45
N PHE A 86 -0.88 -5.75 -5.01
CA PHE A 86 -0.25 -5.85 -6.33
C PHE A 86 0.94 -6.82 -6.35
N MET A 87 1.80 -6.73 -5.34
CA MET A 87 2.90 -7.63 -5.05
C MET A 87 2.53 -8.45 -3.83
N LYS A 88 2.66 -9.77 -3.92
CA LYS A 88 2.52 -10.70 -2.79
C LYS A 88 3.75 -11.57 -2.77
N GLU A 89 4.58 -11.43 -1.76
CA GLU A 89 5.87 -12.10 -1.70
C GLU A 89 6.18 -12.58 -0.29
N TYR A 90 6.99 -13.64 -0.18
CA TYR A 90 7.51 -14.07 1.11
C TYR A 90 8.49 -13.04 1.66
N ALA A 91 8.50 -12.88 2.98
CA ALA A 91 9.35 -11.92 3.64
C ALA A 91 10.86 -12.22 3.44
N SER A 92 11.26 -13.48 3.29
CA SER A 92 12.61 -13.90 2.91
C SER A 92 12.96 -13.44 1.50
N ALA A 93 12.09 -13.67 0.53
CA ALA A 93 12.29 -13.25 -0.86
C ALA A 93 12.43 -11.73 -0.95
N ALA A 94 11.60 -10.99 -0.21
CA ALA A 94 11.68 -9.53 -0.12
C ALA A 94 13.00 -9.04 0.53
N THR A 95 13.79 -9.90 1.17
CA THR A 95 15.11 -9.52 1.72
C THR A 95 16.14 -9.25 0.62
N ALA A 96 16.13 -10.05 -0.46
CA ALA A 96 16.95 -9.80 -1.64
C ALA A 96 16.48 -8.54 -2.41
N GLY A 97 15.22 -8.15 -2.19
CA GLY A 97 14.56 -7.07 -2.90
C GLY A 97 13.89 -7.57 -4.17
N ILE A 98 12.65 -7.15 -4.41
CA ILE A 98 11.83 -7.62 -5.51
C ILE A 98 11.43 -6.41 -6.33
N ALA A 99 11.78 -6.44 -7.61
CA ALA A 99 11.43 -5.40 -8.57
C ALA A 99 10.24 -5.85 -9.42
N GLN A 100 9.26 -4.98 -9.62
CA GLN A 100 8.17 -5.19 -10.54
C GLN A 100 7.84 -3.89 -11.29
N ASP A 101 7.49 -4.01 -12.56
CA ASP A 101 6.96 -2.88 -13.32
C ASP A 101 5.49 -2.67 -13.00
N TRP A 102 5.11 -1.43 -12.71
CA TRP A 102 3.73 -1.02 -12.56
C TRP A 102 3.48 0.27 -13.32
N ASN A 103 2.67 0.20 -14.37
CA ASN A 103 2.35 1.33 -15.26
C ASN A 103 3.62 2.06 -15.78
N GLY A 104 4.68 1.31 -16.11
CA GLY A 104 5.95 1.87 -16.58
C GLY A 104 6.79 2.53 -15.48
N LYS A 105 6.39 2.43 -14.21
CA LYS A 105 7.21 2.81 -13.06
C LYS A 105 7.83 1.56 -12.44
N LYS A 106 9.12 1.63 -12.12
CA LYS A 106 9.85 0.52 -11.50
C LYS A 106 9.60 0.54 -10.00
N VAL A 107 8.78 -0.38 -9.52
CA VAL A 107 8.50 -0.59 -8.10
C VAL A 107 9.53 -1.56 -7.53
N PHE A 108 10.06 -1.28 -6.35
CA PHE A 108 10.99 -2.15 -5.66
C PHE A 108 10.61 -2.30 -4.19
N LEU A 109 10.28 -3.53 -3.78
CA LEU A 109 9.98 -3.91 -2.41
C LEU A 109 11.21 -4.54 -1.77
N GLN A 110 11.67 -4.02 -0.63
CA GLN A 110 12.79 -4.58 0.12
C GLN A 110 12.48 -4.64 1.62
N CYS A 111 12.74 -5.79 2.25
CA CYS A 111 12.52 -6.01 3.68
C CYS A 111 13.80 -6.48 4.37
N ALA A 112 14.38 -5.64 5.23
CA ALA A 112 15.56 -5.98 6.01
C ALA A 112 15.16 -6.64 7.34
N PRO A 113 15.64 -7.86 7.64
CA PRO A 113 15.39 -8.50 8.93
C PRO A 113 16.25 -7.88 10.04
N THR A 114 15.66 -7.78 11.23
CA THR A 114 16.35 -7.51 12.48
C THR A 114 16.34 -8.79 13.30
N LEU A 115 17.53 -9.28 13.65
CA LEU A 115 17.69 -10.49 14.43
C LEU A 115 17.61 -10.20 15.92
N ALA A 116 17.13 -11.17 16.70
CA ALA A 116 17.23 -11.14 18.16
C ALA A 116 18.69 -11.30 18.59
N THR A 117 18.95 -11.17 19.89
CA THR A 117 20.27 -11.38 20.51
C THR A 117 20.87 -12.77 20.21
N ASP A 118 20.03 -13.75 19.87
CA ASP A 118 20.46 -15.10 19.50
C ASP A 118 21.01 -15.21 18.05
N ASN A 119 20.98 -14.13 17.27
CA ASN A 119 21.36 -14.05 15.85
C ASN A 119 20.69 -15.09 14.94
N LYS A 120 19.59 -15.71 15.38
CA LYS A 120 18.88 -16.78 14.66
C LYS A 120 17.41 -16.45 14.47
N THR A 121 16.81 -15.78 15.43
CA THR A 121 15.38 -15.43 15.41
C THR A 121 15.18 -14.05 14.79
N VAL A 122 14.34 -13.96 13.75
CA VAL A 122 13.92 -12.66 13.20
C VAL A 122 12.83 -12.08 14.10
N THR A 123 13.08 -10.90 14.69
CA THR A 123 12.13 -10.23 15.60
C THR A 123 11.27 -9.21 14.86
N THR A 124 11.90 -8.43 13.99
CA THR A 124 11.24 -7.42 13.19
C THR A 124 11.76 -7.43 11.76
N ARG A 125 10.99 -6.90 10.82
CA ARG A 125 11.45 -6.64 9.45
C ARG A 125 11.10 -5.22 9.05
N PHE A 126 12.11 -4.43 8.71
CA PHE A 126 11.89 -3.12 8.13
C PHE A 126 11.67 -3.26 6.62
N CYS A 127 10.44 -3.05 6.18
CA CYS A 127 10.04 -3.08 4.79
C CYS A 127 9.92 -1.67 4.24
N LYS A 128 10.50 -1.45 3.06
CA LYS A 128 10.34 -0.22 2.30
C LYS A 128 9.97 -0.55 0.87
N VAL A 129 9.18 0.34 0.27
CA VAL A 129 8.86 0.30 -1.15
C VAL A 129 9.34 1.58 -1.78
N THR A 130 10.14 1.45 -2.82
CA THR A 130 10.57 2.55 -3.66
C THR A 130 9.91 2.44 -5.03
N VAL A 131 9.66 3.58 -5.66
CA VAL A 131 9.24 3.66 -7.05
C VAL A 131 10.19 4.61 -7.76
N ASN A 132 10.80 4.17 -8.86
CA ASN A 132 11.86 4.91 -9.55
C ASN A 132 12.95 5.41 -8.58
N ASP A 133 13.38 4.52 -7.68
CA ASP A 133 14.37 4.76 -6.62
C ASP A 133 13.99 5.83 -5.56
N GLN A 134 12.75 6.35 -5.60
CA GLN A 134 12.20 7.27 -4.61
C GLN A 134 11.34 6.52 -3.59
N LEU A 135 11.47 6.83 -2.30
CA LEU A 135 10.70 6.19 -1.24
C LEU A 135 9.21 6.49 -1.38
N LEU A 136 8.37 5.47 -1.47
CA LEU A 136 6.92 5.62 -1.47
C LEU A 136 6.32 5.39 -0.09
N VAL A 137 6.65 4.26 0.55
CA VAL A 137 6.13 3.86 1.85
C VAL A 137 7.13 2.96 2.57
N SER A 138 7.14 3.01 3.90
CA SER A 138 7.95 2.14 4.74
C SER A 138 7.22 1.76 6.01
N ALA A 139 7.51 0.57 6.56
CA ALA A 139 6.94 0.07 7.79
C ALA A 139 7.88 -0.96 8.45
N THR A 140 7.86 -1.02 9.78
CA THR A 140 8.53 -2.06 10.55
C THR A 140 7.50 -3.12 10.93
N VAL A 141 7.59 -4.30 10.34
CA VAL A 141 6.75 -5.45 10.70
C VAL A 141 7.29 -6.07 11.98
N LYS A 142 6.45 -6.15 13.02
CA LYS A 142 6.75 -6.81 14.30
C LYS A 142 5.88 -8.05 14.44
N TYR A 143 6.52 -9.21 14.61
CA TYR A 143 5.81 -10.47 14.81
C TYR A 143 5.47 -10.63 16.28
N VAL A 144 4.21 -10.38 16.63
CA VAL A 144 3.72 -10.51 18.01
C VAL A 144 3.18 -11.94 18.20
N LYS A 145 3.50 -12.57 19.32
CA LYS A 145 3.00 -13.91 19.68
C LYS A 145 1.75 -13.81 20.53
#